data_AF-A0A914YI60-F1
#
_entry.id   AF-A0A914YI60-F1
#
_cell.length_a   1.000
_cell.length_b   1.000
_cell.length_c   1.000
_cell.angle_alpha   90.00
_cell.angle_beta   90.00
_cell.angle_gamma   90.00
#
_symmetry.space_group_name_H-M   'P 1'
#
loop_
_entity.id
_entity.type
_entity.pdbx_description
1 polymer ?
#
loop_
_entity_poly.entity_id
_entity_poly.type
_entity_poly.pdbx_seq_one_letter_code
_entity_poly.pdbx_strand_id
1 'polypeptide(L)'
;MRTVLTLYLINILKFNNDNATIMFHAFTVFAYTSPIFGSILADGYIGKFWTIFFVSLVYAAGQIILATASTFNKNSSMHPWLDFLGLFVIAMGTGGIKPCVSAFGGDQFKPNYVKMISIYFSIFYFMINAGSTISTFITPLFRG
;
A
#
# COMPACT_ATOMS: atom_id res chain seq x y z
N MET A 1 5.64 4.09 -7.79
CA MET A 1 4.24 3.58 -7.84
C MET A 1 3.43 4.12 -9.03
N ARG A 2 3.31 5.45 -9.23
CA ARG A 2 2.49 6.02 -10.33
C ARG A 2 2.82 5.44 -11.71
N THR A 3 4.09 5.42 -12.05
CA THR A 3 4.59 4.91 -13.34
C THR A 3 4.43 3.41 -13.50
N VAL A 4 4.62 2.62 -12.45
CA VAL A 4 4.57 1.15 -12.52
C VAL A 4 3.14 0.67 -12.74
N LEU A 5 2.17 1.21 -12.01
CA LEU A 5 0.76 0.82 -12.13
C LEU A 5 0.17 1.27 -13.47
N THR A 6 0.44 2.49 -13.94
CA THR A 6 -0.03 2.92 -15.27
C THR A 6 0.61 2.11 -16.40
N LEU A 7 1.92 1.83 -16.32
CA LEU A 7 2.59 0.97 -17.30
C LEU A 7 2.04 -0.46 -17.30
N TYR A 8 1.62 -0.99 -16.15
CA TYR A 8 0.97 -2.29 -16.05
C TYR A 8 -0.38 -2.30 -16.78
N LEU A 9 -1.22 -1.30 -16.51
CA LEU A 9 -2.54 -1.16 -17.14
C LEU A 9 -2.45 -1.02 -18.67
N ILE A 10 -1.46 -0.27 -19.15
CA ILE A 10 -1.26 -0.03 -20.60
C ILE A 10 -0.61 -1.24 -21.28
N ASN A 11 0.47 -1.79 -20.74
CA ASN A 11 1.27 -2.81 -21.43
C ASN A 11 0.76 -4.24 -21.23
N ILE A 12 0.21 -4.57 -20.07
CA ILE A 12 -0.27 -5.93 -19.75
C ILE A 12 -1.77 -6.03 -20.00
N LEU A 13 -2.57 -5.12 -19.45
CA LEU A 13 -4.04 -5.15 -19.59
C LEU A 13 -4.53 -4.49 -20.89
N LYS A 14 -3.64 -3.91 -21.70
CA LYS A 14 -3.96 -3.27 -22.99
C LYS A 14 -5.05 -2.20 -22.90
N PHE A 15 -5.12 -1.47 -21.78
CA PHE A 15 -6.03 -0.33 -21.66
C PHE A 15 -5.55 0.87 -22.48
N ASN A 16 -6.50 1.67 -22.96
CA ASN A 16 -6.21 2.98 -23.53
C ASN A 16 -5.62 3.92 -22.45
N ASN A 17 -4.80 4.89 -22.86
CA ASN A 17 -4.09 5.81 -21.95
C ASN A 17 -5.05 6.59 -21.04
N ASP A 18 -6.20 7.01 -21.58
CA ASP A 18 -7.22 7.74 -20.82
C ASP A 18 -7.83 6.86 -19.73
N ASN A 19 -8.22 5.63 -20.08
CA ASN A 19 -8.81 4.67 -19.14
C ASN A 19 -7.80 4.26 -18.05
N ALA A 20 -6.54 4.03 -18.41
CA ALA A 20 -5.48 3.73 -17.46
C ALA A 20 -5.25 4.87 -16.46
N THR A 21 -5.34 6.13 -16.93
CA THR A 21 -5.19 7.32 -16.09
C THR A 21 -6.36 7.45 -15.10
N ILE A 22 -7.59 7.25 -15.57
CA ILE A 22 -8.79 7.26 -14.71
C ILE A 22 -8.67 6.20 -13.62
N MET A 23 -8.34 4.97 -13.98
CA MET A 23 -8.20 3.87 -13.01
C MET A 23 -7.07 4.11 -12.01
N PHE A 24 -5.94 4.67 -12.46
CA PHE A 24 -4.85 5.05 -11.58
C PHE A 24 -5.27 6.11 -10.54
N HIS A 25 -5.98 7.15 -10.98
CA HIS A 25 -6.46 8.19 -10.08
C HIS A 25 -7.54 7.66 -9.12
N ALA A 26 -8.45 6.81 -9.58
CA ALA A 26 -9.45 6.15 -8.73
C ALA A 26 -8.79 5.31 -7.64
N PHE A 27 -7.80 4.48 -8.01
CA PHE A 27 -7.01 3.70 -7.06
C PHE A 27 -6.30 4.61 -6.03
N THR A 28 -5.72 5.71 -6.50
CA THR A 28 -5.00 6.66 -5.64
C THR A 28 -5.95 7.29 -4.62
N VAL A 29 -7.11 7.80 -5.06
CA VAL A 29 -8.13 8.37 -4.17
C VAL A 29 -8.56 7.34 -3.14
N PHE A 30 -8.80 6.10 -3.54
CA PHE A 30 -9.21 5.04 -2.63
C PHE A 30 -8.12 4.71 -1.60
N ALA A 31 -6.86 4.60 -2.02
CA ALA A 31 -5.73 4.32 -1.14
C ALA A 31 -5.43 5.46 -0.13
N TYR A 32 -5.76 6.70 -0.47
CA TYR A 32 -5.63 7.84 0.45
C TYR A 32 -6.88 8.07 1.33
N THR A 33 -8.02 7.48 0.97
CA THR A 33 -9.28 7.56 1.76
C THR A 33 -9.42 6.38 2.73
N SER A 34 -8.93 5.19 2.37
CA SER A 34 -8.94 4.01 3.24
C SER A 34 -8.26 4.19 4.63
N PRO A 35 -7.25 5.07 4.82
CA PRO A 35 -6.72 5.41 6.15
C PRO A 35 -7.77 5.93 7.11
N ILE A 36 -8.78 6.68 6.65
CA ILE A 36 -9.82 7.25 7.51
C ILE A 36 -10.57 6.11 8.22
N PHE A 37 -10.98 5.09 7.46
CA PHE A 37 -11.66 3.92 8.00
C PHE A 37 -10.77 3.12 8.96
N GLY A 38 -9.50 2.89 8.57
CA GLY A 38 -8.55 2.17 9.42
C GLY A 38 -8.28 2.88 10.76
N SER A 39 -8.18 4.22 10.73
CA SER A 39 -7.91 5.03 11.93
C SER A 39 -9.10 5.03 12.89
N ILE A 40 -10.33 5.16 12.37
CA ILE A 40 -11.56 5.08 13.18
C ILE A 40 -11.67 3.72 13.89
N LEU A 41 -11.34 2.63 13.20
CA LEU A 41 -11.31 1.28 13.78
C LEU A 41 -10.24 1.14 14.88
N ALA A 42 -9.05 1.69 14.64
CA ALA A 42 -7.93 1.65 15.59
C ALA A 42 -8.19 2.45 16.86
N ASP A 43 -8.73 3.66 16.74
CA ASP A 43 -8.94 4.56 17.86
C ASP A 43 -10.27 4.30 18.59
N GLY A 44 -11.28 3.77 17.89
CA GLY A 44 -12.63 3.61 18.44
C GLY A 44 -12.95 2.24 19.06
N TYR A 45 -12.49 1.13 18.46
CA TYR A 45 -13.07 -0.19 18.77
C TYR A 45 -12.04 -1.28 19.10
N ILE A 46 -11.00 -1.43 18.28
CA ILE A 46 -10.17 -2.64 18.28
C ILE A 46 -8.81 -2.41 18.95
N GLY A 47 -8.38 -1.15 19.02
CA GLY A 47 -7.05 -0.77 19.46
C GLY A 47 -6.04 -0.79 18.32
N LYS A 48 -4.99 0.03 18.48
CA LYS A 48 -3.97 0.29 17.46
C LYS A 48 -3.22 -0.98 17.02
N PHE A 49 -2.77 -1.80 17.97
CA PHE A 49 -2.02 -3.03 17.67
C PHE A 49 -2.83 -4.03 16.83
N TRP A 50 -4.03 -4.38 17.27
CA TRP A 50 -4.89 -5.34 16.58
C TRP A 50 -5.30 -4.84 15.19
N THR A 51 -5.56 -3.54 15.06
CA THR A 51 -5.88 -2.96 13.75
C THR A 51 -4.70 -3.06 12.79
N ILE A 52 -3.47 -2.75 13.23
CA ILE A 52 -2.25 -2.94 12.42
C ILE A 52 -2.09 -4.40 12.02
N PHE A 53 -2.32 -5.34 12.95
CA PHE A 53 -2.20 -6.77 12.68
C PHE A 53 -3.19 -7.25 11.61
N PHE A 54 -4.49 -6.98 11.76
CA PHE A 54 -5.49 -7.41 10.79
C PHE A 54 -5.29 -6.74 9.43
N VAL A 55 -5.01 -5.44 9.40
CA VAL A 55 -4.82 -4.71 8.15
C VAL A 55 -3.54 -5.17 7.42
N SER A 56 -2.48 -5.55 8.16
CA SER A 56 -1.28 -6.13 7.55
C SER A 56 -1.52 -7.53 6.96
N LEU A 57 -2.39 -8.34 7.57
CA LEU A 57 -2.85 -9.60 7.00
C LEU A 57 -3.62 -9.38 5.70
N VAL A 58 -4.55 -8.40 5.67
CA VAL A 58 -5.26 -8.01 4.45
C VAL A 58 -4.30 -7.55 3.35
N TYR A 59 -3.31 -6.73 3.70
CA TYR A 59 -2.27 -6.31 2.75
C TYR A 59 -1.48 -7.51 2.19
N ALA A 60 -1.07 -8.45 3.04
CA ALA A 60 -0.36 -9.66 2.61
C ALA A 60 -1.25 -10.53 1.70
N ALA A 61 -2.53 -10.70 2.03
CA ALA A 61 -3.48 -11.41 1.18
C ALA A 61 -3.61 -10.78 -0.21
N GLY A 62 -3.68 -9.44 -0.28
CA GLY A 62 -3.70 -8.72 -1.56
C GLY A 62 -2.45 -8.96 -2.41
N GLN A 63 -1.27 -9.03 -1.78
CA GLN A 63 -0.02 -9.37 -2.48
C GLN A 63 -0.02 -10.82 -3.00
N ILE A 64 -0.58 -11.77 -2.23
CA ILE A 64 -0.72 -13.16 -2.66
C ILE A 64 -1.69 -13.27 -3.85
N ILE A 65 -2.79 -12.54 -3.83
CA ILE A 65 -3.75 -12.48 -4.96
C ILE A 65 -3.03 -11.98 -6.21
N LEU A 66 -2.26 -10.90 -6.11
CA LEU A 66 -1.51 -10.34 -7.24
C LEU A 66 -0.43 -11.31 -7.76
N ALA A 67 0.28 -11.99 -6.86
CA ALA A 67 1.27 -13.01 -7.22
C ALA A 67 0.61 -14.18 -7.96
N THR A 68 -0.55 -14.63 -7.48
CA THR A 68 -1.31 -15.71 -8.13
C THR A 68 -1.84 -15.27 -9.49
N ALA A 69 -2.34 -14.03 -9.59
CA ALA A 69 -2.83 -13.44 -10.84
C ALA A 69 -1.76 -13.50 -11.95
N SER A 70 -0.50 -13.22 -11.60
CA SER A 70 0.63 -13.27 -12.54
C SER A 70 0.97 -14.68 -13.08
N THR A 71 0.49 -15.73 -12.44
CA THR A 71 0.68 -17.12 -12.90
C THR A 71 -0.38 -17.54 -13.93
N PHE A 72 -1.52 -16.83 -13.99
CA PHE A 72 -2.58 -17.14 -14.94
C PHE A 72 -2.24 -16.67 -16.35
N ASN A 73 -2.82 -17.35 -17.35
CA ASN A 73 -2.59 -17.01 -18.74
C ASN A 73 -3.14 -15.61 -19.05
N LYS A 74 -2.30 -14.74 -19.64
CA LYS A 74 -2.60 -13.32 -19.93
C LYS A 74 -3.82 -13.12 -20.83
N ASN A 75 -4.19 -14.13 -21.62
CA ASN A 75 -5.35 -14.09 -22.52
C ASN A 75 -6.67 -14.50 -21.86
N SER A 76 -6.64 -14.94 -20.59
CA SER A 76 -7.86 -15.30 -19.87
C SER A 76 -8.59 -14.05 -19.36
N SER A 77 -9.92 -14.03 -19.48
CA SER A 77 -10.78 -12.95 -18.97
C SER A 77 -10.72 -12.78 -17.45
N MET A 78 -10.20 -13.79 -16.73
CA MET A 78 -10.07 -13.77 -15.27
C MET A 78 -8.85 -12.99 -14.78
N HIS A 79 -7.79 -12.86 -15.58
CA HIS A 79 -6.54 -12.19 -15.18
C HIS A 79 -6.76 -10.71 -14.80
N PRO A 80 -7.44 -9.87 -15.62
CA PRO A 80 -7.70 -8.48 -15.24
C PRO A 80 -8.50 -8.34 -13.95
N TRP A 81 -9.47 -9.22 -13.72
CA TRP A 81 -10.33 -9.14 -12.53
C TRP A 81 -9.55 -9.47 -11.25
N LEU A 82 -8.73 -10.52 -11.28
CA LEU A 82 -7.85 -10.88 -10.16
C LEU A 82 -6.85 -9.76 -9.84
N ASP A 83 -6.31 -9.09 -10.86
CA ASP A 83 -5.40 -7.96 -10.68
C ASP A 83 -6.09 -6.78 -9.98
N PHE A 84 -7.28 -6.41 -10.44
CA PHE A 84 -8.05 -5.32 -9.83
C PHE A 84 -8.48 -5.66 -8.41
N LEU A 85 -8.87 -6.91 -8.15
CA LEU A 85 -9.19 -7.38 -6.81
C LEU A 85 -7.97 -7.31 -5.89
N GLY A 86 -6.81 -7.79 -6.34
CA GLY A 86 -5.55 -7.72 -5.60
C GLY A 86 -5.16 -6.28 -5.27
N LEU A 87 -5.20 -5.39 -6.27
CA LEU A 87 -4.93 -3.96 -6.09
C LEU A 87 -5.89 -3.32 -5.09
N PHE A 88 -7.19 -3.63 -5.17
CA PHE A 88 -8.19 -3.11 -4.25
C PHE A 88 -7.92 -3.54 -2.80
N VAL A 89 -7.63 -4.83 -2.60
CA VAL A 89 -7.29 -5.38 -1.28
C VAL A 89 -6.01 -4.75 -0.72
N ILE A 90 -4.99 -4.55 -1.57
CA ILE A 90 -3.76 -3.83 -1.20
C ILE A 90 -4.07 -2.37 -0.83
N ALA A 91 -4.92 -1.67 -1.58
CA ALA A 91 -5.30 -0.29 -1.28
C ALA A 91 -6.03 -0.17 0.06
N MET A 92 -6.88 -1.14 0.40
CA MET A 92 -7.51 -1.21 1.72
C MET A 92 -6.48 -1.45 2.83
N GLY A 93 -5.56 -2.39 2.63
CA GLY A 93 -4.51 -2.71 3.59
C GLY A 93 -3.52 -1.55 3.81
N THR A 94 -3.04 -0.91 2.75
CA THR A 94 -2.04 0.17 2.86
C THR A 94 -2.54 1.39 3.64
N GLY A 95 -3.83 1.70 3.53
CA GLY A 95 -4.39 2.88 4.17
C GLY A 95 -4.40 2.79 5.69
N GLY A 96 -4.77 1.64 6.26
CA GLY A 96 -4.80 1.46 7.71
C GLY A 96 -3.41 1.36 8.34
N ILE A 97 -2.41 0.84 7.62
CA ILE A 97 -1.05 0.63 8.16
C ILE A 97 -0.35 1.98 8.42
N LYS A 98 -0.39 2.91 7.47
CA LYS A 98 0.36 4.18 7.53
C LYS A 98 0.09 5.04 8.78
N PRO A 99 -1.16 5.42 9.09
CA PRO A 99 -1.46 6.25 10.25
C PRO A 99 -1.29 5.47 11.56
N CYS A 100 -1.70 4.20 11.60
CA CYS A 100 -1.70 3.43 12.84
C CYS A 100 -0.28 3.07 13.30
N VAL A 101 0.62 2.69 12.38
CA VAL A 101 2.00 2.30 12.74
C VAL A 101 2.79 3.49 13.28
N SER A 102 2.66 4.66 12.66
CA SER A 102 3.36 5.88 13.12
C SER A 102 2.84 6.35 14.48
N ALA A 103 1.53 6.31 14.70
CA ALA A 103 0.92 6.61 16.00
C ALA A 103 1.35 5.60 17.08
N PHE A 104 1.23 4.30 16.79
CA PHE A 104 1.58 3.23 17.74
C PHE A 104 3.07 3.22 18.12
N GLY A 105 3.95 3.57 17.17
CA GLY A 105 5.38 3.72 17.43
C GLY A 105 5.70 4.94 18.30
N GLY A 106 5.00 6.05 18.11
CA GLY A 106 5.10 7.23 18.96
C GLY A 106 4.65 6.97 20.41
N ASP A 107 3.58 6.19 20.57
CA ASP A 107 3.02 5.83 21.88
C ASP A 107 3.98 5.00 22.77
N GLN A 108 5.05 4.43 22.20
CA GLN A 108 6.05 3.66 22.97
C GLN A 108 6.94 4.52 23.86
N PHE A 109 7.00 5.83 23.60
CA PHE A 109 7.86 6.75 24.33
C PHE A 109 7.07 7.52 25.39
N LYS A 110 7.62 7.62 26.61
CA LYS A 110 7.04 8.51 27.63
C LYS A 110 7.14 9.96 27.15
N PRO A 111 6.14 10.82 27.44
CA PRO A 111 6.06 12.20 26.93
C PRO A 111 7.27 13.08 27.30
N ASN A 112 8.02 12.71 28.35
CA ASN A 112 9.20 13.44 28.79
C ASN A 112 10.45 13.22 27.90
N TYR A 113 10.44 12.23 27.00
CA TYR A 113 11.58 11.89 26.13
C TYR A 113 11.46 12.47 24.71
N VAL A 114 11.19 13.78 24.60
CA VAL A 114 10.99 14.48 23.32
C VAL A 114 12.15 14.28 22.33
N LYS A 115 13.40 14.27 22.84
CA LYS A 115 14.59 14.02 22.00
C LYS A 115 14.58 12.62 21.37
N MET A 116 14.16 11.59 22.12
CA MET A 116 14.10 10.21 21.60
C MET A 116 12.97 10.06 20.57
N ILE A 117 11.82 10.69 20.81
CA ILE A 117 10.69 10.73 19.87
C ILE A 117 11.13 11.37 18.54
N SER A 118 11.85 12.50 18.61
CA SER A 118 12.35 13.18 17.41
C SER A 118 13.35 12.32 16.63
N ILE A 119 14.28 11.64 17.30
CA ILE A 119 15.23 10.71 16.66
C ILE A 119 14.48 9.54 16.02
N TYR A 120 13.49 8.96 16.72
CA TYR A 120 12.65 7.89 16.19
C TYR A 120 11.97 8.30 14.88
N PHE A 121 11.26 9.43 14.87
CA PHE A 121 10.60 9.92 13.66
C PHE A 121 11.59 10.28 12.57
N SER A 122 12.75 10.85 12.91
CA SER A 122 13.80 11.17 11.94
C SER A 122 14.31 9.91 11.22
N ILE A 123 14.62 8.86 11.98
CA ILE A 123 15.05 7.56 11.43
C ILE A 123 13.91 6.92 10.64
N PHE A 124 12.68 6.95 11.17
CA PHE A 124 11.50 6.40 10.50
C PHE A 124 11.26 7.02 9.12
N TYR A 125 11.25 8.36 9.03
CA TYR A 125 11.08 9.05 7.75
C TYR A 125 12.29 8.87 6.83
N PHE A 126 13.51 8.80 7.36
CA PHE A 126 14.69 8.47 6.58
C PHE A 126 14.55 7.09 5.93
N MET A 127 14.15 6.07 6.70
CA MET A 127 13.96 4.71 6.19
C MET A 127 12.85 4.62 5.12
N ILE A 128 11.74 5.35 5.29
CA ILE A 128 10.67 5.41 4.28
C ILE A 128 11.19 5.99 2.96
N ASN A 129 11.91 7.12 3.02
CA ASN A 129 12.45 7.76 1.83
C ASN A 129 13.55 6.92 1.17
N ALA A 130 14.43 6.32 1.97
CA ALA A 130 15.46 5.40 1.48
C ALA A 130 14.82 4.19 0.79
N GLY A 131 13.84 3.54 1.42
CA GLY A 131 13.10 2.43 0.83
C GLY A 131 12.37 2.81 -0.46
N SER A 132 11.73 3.98 -0.50
CA SER A 132 11.08 4.50 -1.72
C SER A 132 12.08 4.72 -2.86
N THR A 133 13.26 5.25 -2.54
CA THR A 133 14.34 5.48 -3.51
C THR A 133 14.84 4.15 -4.05
N ILE A 134 15.17 3.21 -3.16
CA ILE A 134 15.63 1.87 -3.52
C ILE A 134 14.60 1.14 -4.39
N SER A 135 13.31 1.16 -4.01
CA SER A 135 12.25 0.55 -4.81
C SER A 135 12.14 1.20 -6.19
N THR A 136 12.28 2.52 -6.29
CA THR A 136 12.21 3.22 -7.58
C THR A 136 13.34 2.80 -8.53
N PHE A 137 14.53 2.50 -8.01
CA PHE A 137 15.64 1.99 -8.80
C PHE A 137 15.54 0.48 -9.10
N ILE A 138 15.15 -0.33 -8.11
CA ILE A 138 15.15 -1.79 -8.21
C ILE A 138 13.94 -2.35 -8.97
N THR A 139 12.73 -1.84 -8.74
CA THR A 139 11.52 -2.34 -9.40
C THR A 139 11.58 -2.37 -10.94
N PRO A 140 12.14 -1.37 -11.65
CA PRO A 140 12.29 -1.46 -13.10
C PRO A 140 13.34 -2.46 -13.58
N LEU A 141 14.34 -2.84 -12.75
CA LEU A 141 15.35 -3.85 -13.10
C LEU A 141 14.73 -5.25 -13.20
N PHE A 142 13.78 -5.57 -12.32
CA PHE A 142 13.04 -6.84 -12.35
C PHE A 142 11.96 -6.93 -13.43
N ARG A 143 11.81 -5.89 -14.28
CA ARG A 143 10.87 -5.87 -15.40
C ARG A 143 11.44 -6.52 -16.68
N GLY A 144 12.74 -6.82 -16.69
CA GLY A 144 13.43 -7.51 -17.79
C GLY A 144 13.01 -8.97 -17.93
#